data_AF-A0A521TA89-F1
#
_entry.id   AF-A0A521TA89-F1
#
_cell.length_a   1.000
_cell.length_b   1.000
_cell.length_c   1.000
_cell.angle_alpha   90.00
_cell.angle_beta   90.00
_cell.angle_gamma   90.00
#
_symmetry.space_group_name_H-M   'P 1'
#
loop_
_entity.id
_entity.type
_entity.pdbx_description
1 polymer ?
#
loop_
_entity_poly.entity_id
_entity_poly.type
_entity_poly.pdbx_seq_one_letter_code
_entity_poly.pdbx_strand_id
1 'polypeptide(L)'
;MSGTPLIEVVTPATAAAGRDGQGRWVYLGKSVTLRRRVEAVRARPREPLGRGLQVIARELRQPFLDFVADIGAAEPDAVSWWSTTFSWKVWGASDLFLLVCYLKAAQELIDEALDHGADLTLVVEDDWLAHQIADANAPRGVRCRRRPLAAAKIGAFVLGTARRLAWLGQTLGSWRRQRRFTGRAAAVPRATAAIYTYPMTRCLRDAGGYADALLPGMDDLLRECGHRVMFFSPPERGGFEAELAARRQYFRPLILDSSAGAVIRSLFAMWRPRVRTWPLIAGLRVDHLACREYWRDAARAQWCRYRHFYECARKMLTDEALEWVVFPFENQPWEKLLVLAARERGVRTAGVQHSTLAT
;
A
#
# COMPACT_ATOMS: atom_id res chain seq x y z
N MET A 1 -36.12 -37.59 -6.87
CA MET A 1 -35.06 -37.42 -5.85
C MET A 1 -34.33 -36.14 -6.16
N SER A 2 -34.59 -35.06 -5.41
CA SER A 2 -33.80 -33.82 -5.53
C SER A 2 -32.42 -34.08 -4.93
N GLY A 3 -31.41 -34.28 -5.78
CA GLY A 3 -30.03 -34.39 -5.33
C GLY A 3 -29.61 -33.11 -4.61
N THR A 4 -28.81 -33.24 -3.56
CA THR A 4 -28.18 -32.08 -2.91
C THR A 4 -27.38 -31.29 -3.95
N PRO A 5 -27.57 -29.97 -4.10
CA PRO A 5 -26.85 -29.17 -5.08
C PRO A 5 -25.34 -29.28 -4.88
N LEU A 6 -24.61 -29.49 -5.97
CA LEU A 6 -23.16 -29.51 -5.96
C LEU A 6 -22.64 -28.07 -6.08
N ILE A 7 -22.19 -27.51 -4.97
CA ILE A 7 -21.49 -26.22 -4.95
C ILE A 7 -19.99 -26.49 -4.76
N GLU A 8 -19.20 -26.08 -5.75
CA GLU A 8 -17.75 -26.27 -5.76
C GLU A 8 -16.99 -24.94 -5.88
N VAL A 9 -16.06 -24.70 -4.96
CA VAL A 9 -15.07 -23.62 -5.06
C VAL A 9 -13.74 -24.21 -5.50
N VAL A 10 -13.25 -23.80 -6.67
CA VAL A 10 -12.03 -24.32 -7.28
C VAL A 10 -11.07 -23.20 -7.64
N THR A 11 -9.77 -23.50 -7.67
CA THR A 11 -8.75 -22.61 -8.25
C THR A 11 -8.66 -22.84 -9.76
N PRO A 12 -8.13 -21.90 -10.57
CA PRO A 12 -7.93 -22.12 -12.01
C PRO A 12 -7.16 -23.40 -12.34
N ALA A 13 -6.18 -23.77 -11.50
CA ALA A 13 -5.37 -24.97 -11.71
C ALA A 13 -6.15 -26.27 -11.44
N THR A 14 -7.11 -26.25 -10.52
CA THR A 14 -7.95 -27.42 -10.22
C THR A 14 -9.21 -27.47 -11.08
N ALA A 15 -9.64 -26.33 -11.63
CA ALA A 15 -10.79 -26.22 -12.52
C ALA A 15 -10.61 -27.02 -13.82
N ALA A 16 -9.39 -27.08 -14.36
CA ALA A 16 -9.08 -27.82 -15.58
C ALA A 16 -9.15 -29.36 -15.43
N ALA A 17 -9.17 -29.86 -14.18
CA ALA A 17 -9.22 -31.29 -13.87
C ALA A 17 -10.60 -31.75 -13.33
N GLY A 18 -11.60 -30.86 -13.28
CA GLY A 18 -12.94 -31.16 -12.79
C GLY A 18 -13.83 -31.81 -13.86
N ARG A 19 -14.81 -32.62 -13.43
CA ARG A 19 -15.91 -33.03 -14.32
C ARG A 19 -16.75 -31.79 -14.64
N ASP A 20 -17.15 -31.63 -15.90
CA ASP A 20 -18.13 -30.62 -16.29
C ASP A 20 -19.51 -31.05 -15.77
N GLY A 21 -19.89 -30.51 -14.61
CA GLY A 21 -21.26 -30.59 -14.12
C GLY A 21 -22.21 -29.77 -15.00
N GLN A 22 -23.50 -30.11 -14.99
CA GLN A 22 -24.54 -29.35 -15.68
C GLN A 22 -24.88 -28.02 -14.98
N GLY A 23 -24.04 -27.52 -14.07
CA GLY A 23 -24.26 -26.29 -13.30
C GLY A 23 -23.83 -25.01 -14.02
N ARG A 24 -24.13 -23.87 -13.39
CA ARG A 24 -23.60 -22.55 -13.79
C ARG A 24 -22.20 -22.36 -13.21
N TRP A 25 -21.36 -21.55 -13.85
CA TRP A 25 -20.03 -21.25 -13.31
C TRP A 25 -19.62 -19.79 -13.48
N VAL A 26 -18.90 -19.31 -12.47
CA VAL A 26 -18.49 -17.91 -12.33
C VAL A 26 -16.98 -17.84 -12.09
N TYR A 27 -16.32 -16.81 -12.62
CA TYR A 27 -14.89 -16.56 -12.43
C TYR A 27 -14.67 -15.33 -11.54
N LEU A 28 -13.99 -15.52 -10.40
CA LEU A 28 -13.62 -14.49 -9.45
C LEU A 28 -12.11 -14.21 -9.56
N GLY A 29 -11.73 -13.29 -10.44
CA GLY A 29 -10.32 -12.98 -10.72
C GLY A 29 -10.13 -11.74 -11.59
N LYS A 30 -8.89 -11.30 -11.74
CA LYS A 30 -8.50 -10.15 -12.58
C LYS A 30 -7.82 -10.57 -13.88
N SER A 31 -7.21 -11.75 -13.91
CA SER A 31 -6.40 -12.19 -15.03
C SER A 31 -7.27 -12.64 -16.21
N VAL A 32 -7.35 -11.80 -17.24
CA VAL A 32 -8.03 -12.13 -18.50
C VAL A 32 -7.44 -13.38 -19.15
N THR A 33 -6.12 -13.55 -19.07
CA THR A 33 -5.43 -14.72 -19.63
C THR A 33 -5.81 -16.01 -18.91
N LEU A 34 -5.84 -16.00 -17.56
CA LEU A 34 -6.28 -17.18 -16.80
C LEU A 34 -7.76 -17.45 -17.03
N ARG A 35 -8.59 -16.42 -17.06
CA ARG A 35 -10.02 -16.54 -17.40
C ARG A 35 -10.23 -17.23 -18.74
N ARG A 36 -9.56 -16.76 -19.81
CA ARG A 36 -9.66 -17.38 -21.15
C ARG A 36 -9.22 -18.84 -21.16
N ARG A 37 -8.17 -19.19 -20.40
CA ARG A 37 -7.71 -20.58 -20.27
C ARG A 37 -8.77 -21.47 -19.62
N VAL A 38 -9.46 -20.97 -18.58
CA VAL A 38 -10.56 -21.69 -17.94
C VAL A 38 -11.77 -21.78 -18.88
N GLU A 39 -12.11 -20.70 -19.58
CA GLU A 39 -13.19 -20.68 -20.58
C GLU A 39 -12.94 -21.70 -21.71
N ALA A 40 -11.68 -21.91 -22.12
CA ALA A 40 -11.32 -22.84 -23.19
C ALA A 40 -11.49 -24.33 -22.81
N VAL A 41 -11.51 -24.67 -21.52
CA VAL A 41 -11.61 -26.06 -21.03
C VAL A 41 -12.98 -26.40 -20.45
N ARG A 42 -13.91 -25.44 -20.39
CA ARG A 42 -15.26 -25.61 -19.86
C ARG A 42 -16.27 -25.67 -20.99
N ALA A 43 -17.17 -26.65 -20.99
CA ALA A 43 -18.18 -26.79 -22.03
C ALA A 43 -19.24 -25.66 -22.04
N ARG A 44 -19.50 -25.04 -20.89
CA ARG A 44 -20.54 -24.01 -20.73
C ARG A 44 -19.97 -22.59 -20.73
N PRO A 45 -20.72 -21.60 -21.24
CA PRO A 45 -20.32 -20.21 -21.14
C PRO A 45 -20.29 -19.78 -19.68
N ARG A 46 -19.31 -18.93 -19.37
CA ARG A 46 -19.17 -18.31 -18.06
C ARG A 46 -20.33 -17.35 -17.80
N GLU A 47 -20.87 -17.40 -16.59
CA GLU A 47 -21.83 -16.40 -16.14
C GLU A 47 -21.11 -15.07 -15.79
N PRO A 48 -21.54 -13.94 -16.35
CA PRO A 48 -20.94 -12.65 -16.07
C PRO A 48 -21.40 -12.10 -14.71
N LEU A 49 -20.46 -11.72 -13.84
CA LEU A 49 -20.74 -10.94 -12.63
C LEU A 49 -21.33 -9.54 -12.95
N GLY A 50 -21.03 -9.02 -14.14
CA GLY A 50 -21.65 -7.85 -14.76
C GLY A 50 -21.91 -6.67 -13.82
N ARG A 51 -23.17 -6.19 -13.83
CA ARG A 51 -23.65 -5.07 -13.02
C ARG A 51 -23.68 -5.39 -11.51
N GLY A 52 -23.82 -6.66 -11.14
CA GLY A 52 -23.88 -7.08 -9.74
C GLY A 52 -22.64 -6.66 -8.96
N LEU A 53 -21.45 -6.84 -9.53
CA LEU A 53 -20.21 -6.43 -8.87
C LEU A 53 -20.11 -4.91 -8.66
N GLN A 54 -20.67 -4.10 -9.57
CA GLN A 54 -20.69 -2.65 -9.41
C GLN A 54 -21.64 -2.20 -8.29
N VAL A 55 -22.78 -2.88 -8.14
CA VAL A 55 -23.72 -2.65 -7.04
C VAL A 55 -23.04 -2.99 -5.71
N ILE A 56 -22.47 -4.19 -5.60
CA ILE A 56 -21.71 -4.64 -4.43
C ILE A 56 -20.57 -3.67 -4.10
N ALA A 57 -19.82 -3.19 -5.09
CA ALA A 57 -18.74 -2.23 -4.87
C ALA A 57 -19.26 -0.87 -4.34
N ARG A 58 -20.44 -0.40 -4.74
CA ARG A 58 -21.03 0.82 -4.18
C ARG A 58 -21.46 0.60 -2.73
N GLU A 59 -22.10 -0.52 -2.45
CA GLU A 59 -22.58 -0.89 -1.12
C GLU A 59 -21.42 -1.06 -0.12
N LEU A 60 -20.35 -1.73 -0.53
CA LEU A 60 -19.23 -2.05 0.35
C LEU A 60 -18.20 -0.91 0.48
N ARG A 61 -18.29 0.15 -0.33
CA ARG A 61 -17.30 1.23 -0.35
C ARG A 61 -17.11 1.86 1.03
N GLN A 62 -18.19 2.34 1.64
CA GLN A 62 -18.10 3.01 2.95
C GLN A 62 -17.78 2.00 4.08
N PRO A 63 -18.45 0.84 4.20
CA PRO A 63 -18.09 -0.19 5.18
C PRO A 63 -16.62 -0.61 5.13
N PHE A 64 -16.03 -0.68 3.93
CA PHE A 64 -14.61 -0.98 3.79
C PHE A 64 -13.71 0.15 4.30
N LEU A 65 -14.06 1.41 4.02
CA LEU A 65 -13.30 2.57 4.50
C LEU A 65 -13.38 2.69 6.03
N ASP A 66 -14.53 2.41 6.61
CA ASP A 66 -14.75 2.38 8.06
C ASP A 66 -13.93 1.27 8.69
N PHE A 67 -13.97 0.05 8.12
CA PHE A 67 -13.12 -1.07 8.54
C PHE A 67 -11.62 -0.71 8.58
N VAL A 68 -11.11 -0.04 7.54
CA VAL A 68 -9.70 0.42 7.51
C VAL A 68 -9.46 1.50 8.57
N ALA A 69 -10.41 2.41 8.79
CA ALA A 69 -10.30 3.45 9.81
C ALA A 69 -10.29 2.86 11.22
N ASP A 70 -11.16 1.89 11.51
CA ASP A 70 -11.28 1.22 12.81
C ASP A 70 -10.01 0.46 13.16
N ILE A 71 -9.43 -0.28 12.20
CA ILE A 71 -8.12 -0.92 12.40
C ILE A 71 -7.07 0.14 12.71
N GLY A 72 -7.02 1.22 11.93
CA GLY A 72 -6.06 2.30 12.15
C GLY A 72 -6.20 2.99 13.51
N ALA A 73 -7.43 3.15 14.01
CA ALA A 73 -7.71 3.72 15.32
C ALA A 73 -7.33 2.77 16.46
N ALA A 74 -7.45 1.46 16.25
CA ALA A 74 -7.08 0.44 17.23
C ALA A 74 -5.56 0.14 17.27
N GLU A 75 -4.80 0.55 16.25
CA GLU A 75 -3.36 0.27 16.17
C GLU A 75 -2.53 1.26 17.02
N PRO A 76 -1.81 0.78 18.06
CA PRO A 76 -1.05 1.66 18.95
C PRO A 76 0.23 2.21 18.31
N ASP A 77 0.76 1.56 17.28
CA ASP A 77 1.90 2.05 16.51
C ASP A 77 1.41 2.64 15.18
N ALA A 78 0.95 3.89 15.24
CA ALA A 78 0.46 4.64 14.08
C ALA A 78 1.51 4.70 12.95
N VAL A 79 2.80 4.77 13.27
CA VAL A 79 3.88 4.81 12.27
C VAL A 79 3.93 3.49 11.50
N SER A 80 3.86 2.36 12.20
CA SER A 80 3.78 1.05 11.56
C SER A 80 2.54 0.92 10.69
N TRP A 81 1.37 1.28 11.23
CA TRP A 81 0.11 1.22 10.50
C TRP A 81 0.14 2.05 9.21
N TRP A 82 0.51 3.33 9.29
CA TRP A 82 0.54 4.23 8.13
C TRP A 82 1.60 3.84 7.09
N SER A 83 2.58 3.01 7.47
CA SER A 83 3.58 2.50 6.54
C SER A 83 3.12 1.26 5.75
N THR A 84 2.02 0.61 6.16
CA THR A 84 1.46 -0.55 5.45
C THR A 84 0.81 -0.12 4.15
N THR A 85 0.70 -1.04 3.18
CA THR A 85 -0.17 -0.82 2.02
C THR A 85 -1.64 -1.05 2.31
N PHE A 86 -1.93 -1.74 3.41
CA PHE A 86 -3.26 -1.85 3.98
C PHE A 86 -3.90 -0.48 4.27
N SER A 87 -3.12 0.46 4.82
CA SER A 87 -3.59 1.81 5.14
C SER A 87 -3.82 2.71 3.92
N TRP A 88 -3.51 2.23 2.71
CA TRP A 88 -3.67 3.01 1.48
C TRP A 88 -5.11 2.91 1.02
N LYS A 89 -5.77 4.07 0.91
CA LYS A 89 -7.12 4.17 0.34
C LYS A 89 -7.07 4.25 -1.20
N VAL A 90 -6.03 3.70 -1.83
CA VAL A 90 -5.76 3.80 -3.27
C VAL A 90 -5.87 2.42 -3.92
N TRP A 91 -6.81 2.31 -4.86
CA TRP A 91 -7.19 1.09 -5.58
C TRP A 91 -6.03 0.38 -6.31
N GLY A 92 -4.97 1.11 -6.67
CA GLY A 92 -3.79 0.55 -7.33
C GLY A 92 -2.79 -0.12 -6.37
N ALA A 93 -2.83 0.19 -5.07
CA ALA A 93 -1.84 -0.29 -4.11
C ALA A 93 -2.16 -1.69 -3.56
N SER A 94 -3.46 -1.96 -3.38
CA SER A 94 -4.00 -3.25 -2.94
C SER A 94 -5.31 -3.53 -3.65
N ASP A 95 -5.51 -4.81 -4.00
CA ASP A 95 -6.77 -5.34 -4.53
C ASP A 95 -7.68 -5.91 -3.43
N LEU A 96 -7.39 -5.65 -2.15
CA LEU A 96 -8.18 -6.14 -1.02
C LEU A 96 -9.67 -5.79 -1.18
N PHE A 97 -9.99 -4.54 -1.52
CA PHE A 97 -11.39 -4.13 -1.69
C PHE A 97 -12.11 -4.94 -2.77
N LEU A 98 -11.46 -5.21 -3.91
CA LEU A 98 -12.01 -6.06 -4.96
C LEU A 98 -12.23 -7.49 -4.46
N LEU A 99 -11.32 -8.05 -3.66
CA LEU A 99 -11.49 -9.37 -3.08
C LEU A 99 -12.64 -9.42 -2.07
N VAL A 100 -12.87 -8.35 -1.32
CA VAL A 100 -14.04 -8.24 -0.43
C VAL A 100 -15.34 -8.19 -1.25
N CYS A 101 -15.35 -7.49 -2.39
CA CYS A 101 -16.48 -7.50 -3.32
C CYS A 101 -16.71 -8.91 -3.90
N TYR A 102 -15.66 -9.62 -4.29
CA TYR A 102 -15.77 -11.01 -4.75
C TYR A 102 -16.24 -11.95 -3.64
N LEU A 103 -15.84 -11.72 -2.39
CA LEU A 103 -16.33 -12.49 -1.25
C LEU A 103 -17.84 -12.32 -1.10
N LYS A 104 -18.34 -11.08 -1.10
CA LYS A 104 -19.78 -10.79 -1.03
C LYS A 104 -20.55 -11.43 -2.17
N ALA A 105 -20.07 -11.25 -3.41
CA ALA A 105 -20.69 -11.86 -4.59
C ALA A 105 -20.71 -13.39 -4.50
N ALA A 106 -19.64 -14.01 -3.99
CA ALA A 106 -19.60 -15.45 -3.77
C ALA A 106 -20.63 -15.93 -2.76
N GLN A 107 -20.81 -15.20 -1.63
CA GLN A 107 -21.84 -15.55 -0.65
C GLN A 107 -23.24 -15.50 -1.27
N GLU A 108 -23.58 -14.42 -1.97
CA GLU A 108 -24.90 -14.26 -2.61
C GLU A 108 -25.18 -15.33 -3.66
N LEU A 109 -24.18 -15.68 -4.49
CA LEU A 109 -24.33 -16.73 -5.49
C LEU A 109 -24.51 -18.12 -4.85
N ILE A 110 -23.83 -18.38 -3.73
CA ILE A 110 -23.96 -19.62 -2.97
C ILE A 110 -25.33 -19.70 -2.31
N ASP A 111 -25.79 -18.60 -1.70
CA ASP A 111 -27.13 -18.48 -1.10
C ASP A 111 -28.20 -18.81 -2.16
N GLU A 112 -28.16 -18.11 -3.30
CA GLU A 112 -29.08 -18.34 -4.40
C GLU A 112 -29.03 -19.79 -4.93
N ALA A 113 -27.83 -20.38 -5.07
CA ALA A 113 -27.70 -21.75 -5.54
C ALA A 113 -28.29 -22.78 -4.56
N LEU A 114 -28.13 -22.55 -3.25
CA LEU A 114 -28.72 -23.40 -2.22
C LEU A 114 -30.24 -23.28 -2.18
N ASP A 115 -30.76 -22.06 -2.25
CA ASP A 115 -32.20 -21.78 -2.21
C ASP A 115 -32.94 -22.40 -3.40
N HIS A 116 -32.32 -22.40 -4.58
CA HIS A 116 -32.90 -22.97 -5.80
C HIS A 116 -32.51 -24.43 -6.06
N GLY A 117 -31.69 -25.05 -5.19
CA GLY A 117 -31.18 -26.40 -5.41
C GLY A 117 -30.37 -26.54 -6.71
N ALA A 118 -29.64 -25.49 -7.11
CA ALA A 118 -28.89 -25.42 -8.35
C ALA A 118 -27.39 -25.70 -8.16
N ASP A 119 -26.78 -26.40 -9.12
CA ASP A 119 -25.34 -26.62 -9.13
C ASP A 119 -24.58 -25.32 -9.49
N LEU A 120 -23.54 -25.01 -8.72
CA LEU A 120 -22.71 -23.81 -8.89
C LEU A 120 -21.22 -24.14 -8.79
N THR A 121 -20.43 -23.68 -9.75
CA THR A 121 -18.97 -23.71 -9.67
C THR A 121 -18.38 -22.31 -9.60
N LEU A 122 -17.67 -21.99 -8.52
CA LEU A 122 -16.91 -20.76 -8.37
C LEU A 122 -15.44 -21.03 -8.68
N VAL A 123 -14.92 -20.42 -9.75
CA VAL A 123 -13.49 -20.46 -10.08
C VAL A 123 -12.81 -19.21 -9.51
N VAL A 124 -12.01 -19.38 -8.46
CA VAL A 124 -11.42 -18.30 -7.68
C VAL A 124 -9.92 -18.21 -7.93
N GLU A 125 -9.47 -17.08 -8.50
CA GLU A 125 -8.06 -16.87 -8.86
C GLU A 125 -7.14 -16.75 -7.62
N ASP A 126 -7.61 -16.06 -6.57
CA ASP A 126 -6.81 -15.79 -5.37
C ASP A 126 -7.00 -16.89 -4.32
N ASP A 127 -5.91 -17.56 -3.94
CA ASP A 127 -5.95 -18.67 -2.98
C ASP A 127 -6.51 -18.24 -1.61
N TRP A 128 -6.24 -17.02 -1.13
CA TRP A 128 -6.73 -16.57 0.18
C TRP A 128 -8.22 -16.30 0.16
N LEU A 129 -8.75 -15.77 -0.95
CA LEU A 129 -10.19 -15.63 -1.15
C LEU A 129 -10.87 -17.00 -1.21
N ALA A 130 -10.27 -17.98 -1.89
CA ALA A 130 -10.79 -19.34 -1.92
C ALA A 130 -10.85 -19.97 -0.51
N HIS A 131 -9.82 -19.74 0.32
CA HIS A 131 -9.84 -20.15 1.74
C HIS A 131 -10.92 -19.43 2.54
N GLN A 132 -11.11 -18.12 2.34
CA GLN A 132 -12.14 -17.33 3.02
C GLN A 132 -13.56 -17.81 2.70
N ILE A 133 -13.85 -18.04 1.41
CA ILE A 133 -15.17 -18.53 0.96
C ILE A 133 -15.43 -19.94 1.53
N ALA A 134 -14.41 -20.80 1.48
CA ALA A 134 -14.50 -22.17 1.95
C ALA A 134 -14.80 -22.25 3.45
N ASP A 135 -14.05 -21.52 4.28
CA ASP A 135 -14.24 -21.57 5.73
C ASP A 135 -15.58 -20.95 6.16
N ALA A 136 -16.03 -19.89 5.46
CA ALA A 136 -17.33 -19.27 5.71
C ALA A 136 -18.52 -20.20 5.37
N ASN A 137 -18.34 -21.12 4.41
CA ASN A 137 -19.41 -21.99 3.91
C ASN A 137 -19.23 -23.47 4.24
N ALA A 138 -18.20 -23.84 4.99
CA ALA A 138 -17.97 -25.23 5.42
C ALA A 138 -19.19 -25.84 6.16
N PRO A 139 -19.90 -25.12 7.06
CA PRO A 139 -21.10 -25.66 7.72
C PRO A 139 -22.26 -25.96 6.77
N ARG A 140 -22.25 -25.38 5.56
CA ARG A 140 -23.30 -25.48 4.54
C ARG A 140 -23.03 -26.59 3.52
N GLY A 141 -21.97 -27.37 3.72
CA GLY A 141 -21.61 -28.49 2.83
C GLY A 141 -20.96 -28.07 1.50
N VAL A 142 -20.54 -26.81 1.35
CA VAL A 142 -19.86 -26.33 0.13
C VAL A 142 -18.49 -27.00 -0.02
N ARG A 143 -18.26 -27.68 -1.15
CA ARG A 143 -17.00 -28.40 -1.42
C ARG A 143 -15.95 -27.43 -1.96
N CYS A 144 -14.74 -27.51 -1.44
CA CYS A 144 -13.67 -26.57 -1.81
C CYS A 144 -12.37 -27.29 -2.14
N ARG A 145 -11.82 -27.05 -3.34
CA ARG A 145 -10.49 -27.50 -3.77
C ARG A 145 -9.55 -26.31 -3.81
N ARG A 146 -8.73 -26.18 -2.77
CA ARG A 146 -7.84 -25.03 -2.53
C ARG A 146 -6.39 -25.44 -2.42
N ARG A 147 -5.48 -24.55 -2.81
CA ARG A 147 -4.04 -24.74 -2.61
C ARG A 147 -3.65 -24.40 -1.17
N PRO A 148 -2.60 -25.02 -0.60
CA PRO A 148 -2.12 -24.65 0.72
C PRO A 148 -1.48 -23.25 0.71
N LEU A 149 -1.83 -22.42 1.70
CA LEU A 149 -1.27 -21.06 1.83
C LEU A 149 0.19 -21.05 2.35
N ALA A 150 0.71 -22.17 2.84
CA ALA A 150 2.04 -22.25 3.42
C ALA A 150 3.15 -21.83 2.44
N ALA A 151 3.08 -22.28 1.19
CA ALA A 151 4.05 -21.90 0.17
C ALA A 151 4.03 -20.39 -0.13
N ALA A 152 2.85 -19.77 -0.16
CA ALA A 152 2.70 -18.33 -0.33
C ALA A 152 3.30 -17.55 0.83
N LYS A 153 3.07 -18.00 2.07
CA LYS A 153 3.64 -17.38 3.30
C LYS A 153 5.17 -17.49 3.33
N ILE A 154 5.72 -18.67 3.03
CA ILE A 154 7.17 -18.90 2.97
C ILE A 154 7.80 -18.03 1.87
N GLY A 155 7.22 -18.04 0.67
CA GLY A 155 7.68 -17.21 -0.45
C GLY A 155 7.68 -15.72 -0.11
N ALA A 156 6.62 -15.23 0.53
CA ALA A 156 6.53 -13.86 1.01
C ALA A 156 7.63 -13.53 2.03
N PHE A 157 7.90 -14.42 2.99
CA PHE A 157 8.95 -14.24 3.99
C PHE A 157 10.35 -14.15 3.37
N VAL A 158 10.69 -15.11 2.49
CA VAL A 158 12.00 -15.17 1.82
C VAL A 158 12.21 -13.92 0.95
N LEU A 159 11.23 -13.59 0.11
CA LEU A 159 11.29 -12.43 -0.77
C LEU A 159 11.36 -11.12 0.01
N GLY A 160 10.59 -11.00 1.10
CA GLY A 160 10.62 -9.85 2.00
C GLY A 160 11.99 -9.64 2.62
N THR A 161 12.58 -10.71 3.15
CA THR A 161 13.93 -10.69 3.75
C THR A 161 14.97 -10.22 2.73
N ALA A 162 14.99 -10.82 1.53
CA ALA A 162 15.91 -10.45 0.47
C ALA A 162 15.78 -8.97 0.08
N ARG A 163 14.55 -8.47 -0.10
CA ARG A 163 14.28 -7.06 -0.45
C ARG A 163 14.71 -6.10 0.65
N ARG A 164 14.54 -6.46 1.92
CA ARG A 164 14.98 -5.64 3.06
C ARG A 164 16.49 -5.55 3.16
N LEU A 165 17.21 -6.65 2.92
CA LEU A 165 18.67 -6.65 2.85
C LEU A 165 19.16 -5.78 1.68
N ALA A 166 18.52 -5.89 0.51
CA ALA A 166 18.83 -5.04 -0.64
C ALA A 166 18.59 -3.55 -0.32
N TRP A 167 17.44 -3.22 0.30
CA TRP A 167 17.13 -1.87 0.77
C TRP A 167 18.17 -1.34 1.76
N LEU A 168 18.60 -2.16 2.72
CA LEU A 168 19.63 -1.79 3.70
C LEU A 168 20.95 -1.44 2.99
N GLY A 169 21.40 -2.28 2.06
CA GLY A 169 22.60 -2.02 1.26
C GLY A 169 22.50 -0.71 0.47
N GLN A 170 21.36 -0.47 -0.18
CA GLN A 170 21.09 0.77 -0.92
C GLN A 170 21.08 2.00 -0.01
N THR A 171 20.44 1.91 1.15
CA THR A 171 20.33 3.01 2.12
C THR A 171 21.69 3.35 2.70
N LEU A 172 22.48 2.36 3.11
CA LEU A 172 23.85 2.56 3.62
C LEU A 172 24.77 3.14 2.54
N GLY A 173 24.65 2.67 1.30
CA GLY A 173 25.40 3.21 0.16
C GLY A 173 25.06 4.69 -0.09
N SER A 174 23.77 5.03 -0.13
CA SER A 174 23.31 6.40 -0.34
C SER A 174 23.69 7.33 0.80
N TRP A 175 23.60 6.86 2.05
CA TRP A 175 24.08 7.59 3.23
C TRP A 175 25.58 7.89 3.16
N ARG A 176 26.41 6.89 2.83
CA ARG A 176 27.85 7.06 2.68
C ARG A 176 28.21 8.05 1.57
N ARG A 177 27.57 7.91 0.40
CA ARG A 177 27.79 8.83 -0.73
C ARG A 177 27.38 10.25 -0.38
N GLN A 178 26.18 10.46 0.15
CA GLN A 178 25.70 11.80 0.50
C GLN A 178 26.60 12.47 1.55
N ARG A 179 27.06 11.73 2.57
CA ARG A 179 28.02 12.26 3.55
C ARG A 179 29.37 12.62 2.94
N ARG A 180 29.88 11.80 2.01
CA ARG A 180 31.13 12.07 1.29
C ARG A 180 31.07 13.38 0.51
N PHE A 181 29.97 13.64 -0.20
CA PHE A 181 29.81 14.88 -0.99
C PHE A 181 29.49 16.11 -0.13
N THR A 182 28.68 15.94 0.92
CA THR A 182 28.25 17.09 1.75
C THR A 182 29.39 17.61 2.64
N GLY A 183 30.30 16.72 3.07
CA GLY A 183 31.44 17.07 3.94
C GLY A 183 31.02 17.48 5.36
N ARG A 184 31.97 18.02 6.14
CA ARG A 184 31.70 18.73 7.41
C ARG A 184 31.42 20.19 7.05
N ALA A 185 30.17 20.53 6.77
CA ALA A 185 29.79 21.87 6.37
C ALA A 185 29.58 22.81 7.58
N ALA A 186 29.77 24.11 7.34
CA ALA A 186 29.41 25.18 8.26
C ALA A 186 27.89 25.16 8.58
N ALA A 187 27.52 25.73 9.72
CA ALA A 187 26.13 25.81 10.15
C ALA A 187 25.28 26.55 9.09
N VAL A 188 24.24 25.89 8.61
CA VAL A 188 23.24 26.50 7.71
C VAL A 188 22.29 27.32 8.59
N PRO A 189 21.86 28.53 8.16
CA PRO A 189 20.81 29.26 8.86
C PRO A 189 19.56 28.39 9.01
N ARG A 190 18.99 28.33 10.22
CA ARG A 190 17.80 27.52 10.48
C ARG A 190 16.63 27.97 9.62
N ALA A 191 15.99 27.04 8.93
CA ALA A 191 14.81 27.33 8.14
C ALA A 191 13.57 27.46 9.04
N THR A 192 12.57 28.23 8.58
CA THR A 192 11.25 28.32 9.22
C THR A 192 10.16 27.64 8.38
N ALA A 193 10.42 27.37 7.10
CA ALA A 193 9.53 26.59 6.24
C ALA A 193 10.32 25.57 5.41
N ALA A 194 9.74 24.40 5.19
CA ALA A 194 10.34 23.33 4.40
C ALA A 194 9.40 22.88 3.27
N ILE A 195 9.94 22.70 2.07
CA ILE A 195 9.21 22.19 0.89
C ILE A 195 9.71 20.79 0.56
N TYR A 196 8.81 19.81 0.59
CA TYR A 196 9.11 18.46 0.11
C TYR A 196 9.15 18.47 -1.41
N THR A 197 10.23 17.94 -1.98
CA THR A 197 10.38 17.83 -3.43
C THR A 197 11.11 16.55 -3.85
N TYR A 198 10.95 16.20 -5.13
CA TYR A 198 11.67 15.12 -5.77
C TYR A 198 12.78 15.69 -6.66
N PRO A 199 14.07 15.48 -6.33
CA PRO A 199 15.18 15.88 -7.19
C PRO A 199 15.05 15.27 -8.59
N MET A 200 14.96 16.12 -9.61
CA MET A 200 14.96 15.74 -11.03
C MET A 200 15.99 16.61 -11.74
N THR A 201 16.54 16.13 -12.86
CA THR A 201 17.51 16.88 -13.68
C THR A 201 16.98 18.27 -14.06
N ARG A 202 15.67 18.38 -14.36
CA ARG A 202 15.03 19.67 -14.68
C ARG A 202 14.99 20.67 -13.51
N CYS A 203 15.02 20.20 -12.26
CA CYS A 203 15.04 21.06 -11.08
C CYS A 203 16.43 21.65 -10.79
N LEU A 204 17.48 21.13 -11.44
CA LEU A 204 18.90 21.41 -11.16
C LEU A 204 19.59 22.26 -12.25
N ARG A 205 18.81 22.83 -13.20
CA ARG A 205 19.34 23.42 -14.44
C ARG A 205 20.22 24.65 -14.26
N ASP A 206 20.03 25.41 -13.19
CA ASP A 206 20.75 26.68 -12.98
C ASP A 206 21.75 26.60 -11.81
N ALA A 207 22.90 27.24 -11.98
CA ALA A 207 24.03 27.19 -11.04
C ALA A 207 23.71 27.75 -9.64
N GLY A 208 22.64 28.54 -9.49
CA GLY A 208 22.28 29.18 -8.22
C GLY A 208 21.01 28.66 -7.54
N GLY A 209 20.08 28.01 -8.26
CA GLY A 209 18.72 27.77 -7.78
C GLY A 209 18.28 26.30 -7.76
N TYR A 210 17.10 26.07 -7.15
CA TYR A 210 16.33 24.84 -7.26
C TYR A 210 14.93 25.18 -7.77
N ALA A 211 14.63 24.80 -9.00
CA ALA A 211 13.33 25.02 -9.62
C ALA A 211 12.42 23.82 -9.34
N ASP A 212 11.55 23.94 -8.33
CA ASP A 212 10.65 22.83 -7.98
C ASP A 212 9.60 22.61 -9.07
N ALA A 213 9.71 21.48 -9.76
CA ALA A 213 8.76 21.08 -10.78
C ALA A 213 7.41 20.64 -10.21
N LEU A 214 7.33 20.38 -8.90
CA LEU A 214 6.09 19.99 -8.24
C LEU A 214 5.36 21.23 -7.71
N LEU A 215 6.06 22.10 -7.00
CA LEU A 215 5.43 23.27 -6.39
C LEU A 215 6.04 24.57 -6.92
N PRO A 216 5.83 24.90 -8.22
CA PRO A 216 6.45 26.07 -8.83
C PRO A 216 6.01 27.37 -8.13
N GLY A 217 6.97 28.21 -7.74
CA GLY A 217 6.73 29.51 -7.09
C GLY A 217 6.37 29.42 -5.60
N MET A 218 6.27 28.21 -5.02
CA MET A 218 5.92 28.05 -3.61
C MET A 218 6.98 28.62 -2.66
N ASP A 219 8.26 28.54 -3.02
CA ASP A 219 9.33 29.10 -2.22
C ASP A 219 9.32 30.63 -2.23
N ASP A 220 8.99 31.27 -3.35
CA ASP A 220 8.82 32.72 -3.43
C ASP A 220 7.65 33.19 -2.57
N LEU A 221 6.48 32.53 -2.69
CA LEU A 221 5.31 32.83 -1.86
C LEU A 221 5.61 32.75 -0.35
N LEU A 222 6.32 31.70 0.08
CA LEU A 222 6.70 31.55 1.49
C LEU A 222 7.70 32.61 1.94
N ARG A 223 8.65 33.01 1.09
CA ARG A 223 9.59 34.10 1.37
C ARG A 223 8.89 35.46 1.46
N GLU A 224 7.93 35.73 0.59
CA GLU A 224 7.07 36.94 0.65
C GLU A 224 6.29 37.00 1.96
N CYS A 225 5.89 35.85 2.49
CA CYS A 225 5.29 35.71 3.81
C CYS A 225 6.30 35.78 4.98
N GLY A 226 7.57 36.08 4.72
CA GLY A 226 8.61 36.27 5.73
C GLY A 226 9.31 34.99 6.21
N HIS A 227 9.10 33.85 5.54
CA HIS A 227 9.73 32.59 5.93
C HIS A 227 11.11 32.38 5.28
N ARG A 228 12.02 31.75 6.03
CA ARG A 228 13.26 31.17 5.50
C ARG A 228 12.96 29.77 4.99
N VAL A 229 13.05 29.60 3.68
CA VAL A 229 12.65 28.36 2.99
C VAL A 229 13.84 27.44 2.78
N MET A 230 13.64 26.15 3.06
CA MET A 230 14.50 25.07 2.61
C MET A 230 13.71 24.04 1.80
N PHE A 231 14.39 23.33 0.91
CA PHE A 231 13.87 22.15 0.23
C PHE A 231 14.41 20.90 0.89
N PHE A 232 13.64 19.81 0.84
CA PHE A 232 14.12 18.50 1.27
C PHE A 232 13.61 17.38 0.38
N SER A 233 14.35 16.27 0.34
CA SER A 233 14.06 15.09 -0.48
C SER A 233 13.91 13.84 0.37
N PRO A 234 13.26 12.78 -0.13
CA PRO A 234 13.27 11.48 0.53
C PRO A 234 14.71 10.93 0.70
N PRO A 235 14.94 10.00 1.65
CA PRO A 235 16.27 9.44 1.94
C PRO A 235 16.91 8.62 0.79
N GLU A 236 16.11 8.03 -0.09
CA GLU A 236 16.57 6.98 -1.02
C GLU A 236 16.90 7.48 -2.44
N ARG A 237 17.25 8.76 -2.60
CA ARG A 237 17.62 9.30 -3.91
C ARG A 237 19.12 9.12 -4.14
N GLY A 238 19.47 8.43 -5.23
CA GLY A 238 20.82 8.38 -5.77
C GLY A 238 20.92 9.13 -7.10
N GLY A 239 22.13 9.49 -7.51
CA GLY A 239 22.44 10.10 -8.81
C GLY A 239 22.43 11.63 -8.81
N PHE A 240 22.17 12.28 -7.67
CA PHE A 240 22.19 13.75 -7.54
C PHE A 240 22.99 14.20 -6.30
N GLU A 241 23.78 13.32 -5.69
CA GLU A 241 24.39 13.59 -4.41
C GLU A 241 25.34 14.80 -4.44
N ALA A 242 26.09 14.98 -5.54
CA ALA A 242 27.01 16.09 -5.73
C ALA A 242 26.26 17.41 -5.97
N GLU A 243 25.24 17.40 -6.82
CA GLU A 243 24.42 18.55 -7.18
C GLU A 243 23.61 19.06 -5.99
N LEU A 244 23.09 18.17 -5.15
CA LEU A 244 22.41 18.50 -3.91
C LEU A 244 23.39 19.01 -2.85
N ALA A 245 24.60 18.43 -2.77
CA ALA A 245 25.64 18.92 -1.86
C ALA A 245 26.11 20.34 -2.19
N ALA A 246 26.21 20.68 -3.48
CA ALA A 246 26.50 22.05 -3.93
C ALA A 246 25.41 23.07 -3.51
N ARG A 247 24.18 22.59 -3.25
CA ARG A 247 23.01 23.41 -2.88
C ARG A 247 22.63 23.30 -1.39
N ARG A 248 23.52 22.78 -0.55
CA ARG A 248 23.29 22.51 0.88
C ARG A 248 22.79 23.70 1.71
N GLN A 249 22.98 24.93 1.23
CA GLN A 249 22.54 26.14 1.91
C GLN A 249 21.01 26.31 1.95
N TYR A 250 20.29 25.68 1.02
CA TYR A 250 18.82 25.70 0.98
C TYR A 250 18.21 24.33 0.67
N PHE A 251 19.00 23.27 0.48
CA PHE A 251 18.53 21.93 0.21
C PHE A 251 19.08 20.92 1.22
N ARG A 252 18.20 20.14 1.86
CA ARG A 252 18.56 19.12 2.85
C ARG A 252 18.03 17.74 2.45
N PRO A 253 18.89 16.84 1.94
CA PRO A 253 18.50 15.46 1.71
C PRO A 253 18.24 14.75 3.06
N LEU A 254 17.04 14.19 3.27
CA LEU A 254 16.68 13.55 4.55
C LEU A 254 17.60 12.40 4.95
N ILE A 255 18.32 11.78 4.00
CA ILE A 255 19.29 10.74 4.33
C ILE A 255 20.38 11.24 5.29
N LEU A 256 20.68 12.54 5.31
CA LEU A 256 21.64 13.13 6.25
C LEU A 256 21.14 13.08 7.70
N ASP A 257 19.83 13.06 7.90
CA ASP A 257 19.15 12.88 9.19
C ASP A 257 19.00 11.40 9.59
N SER A 258 19.54 10.49 8.78
CA SER A 258 19.59 9.07 9.11
C SER A 258 20.60 8.78 10.22
N SER A 259 20.22 7.87 11.13
CA SER A 259 21.11 7.26 12.12
C SER A 259 21.12 5.74 11.97
N ALA A 260 22.20 5.08 12.40
CA ALA A 260 22.29 3.62 12.40
C ALA A 260 21.11 2.99 13.18
N GLY A 261 20.76 3.59 14.33
CA GLY A 261 19.61 3.16 15.12
C GLY A 261 18.27 3.27 14.36
N ALA A 262 18.06 4.36 13.61
CA ALA A 262 16.86 4.52 12.77
C ALA A 262 16.78 3.47 11.66
N VAL A 263 17.91 3.18 11.00
CA VAL A 263 17.99 2.15 9.95
C VAL A 263 17.69 0.76 10.53
N ILE A 264 18.31 0.40 11.66
CA ILE A 264 18.09 -0.88 12.34
C ILE A 264 16.62 -1.02 12.79
N ARG A 265 16.06 0.01 13.46
CA ARG A 265 14.64 -0.01 13.84
C ARG A 265 13.72 -0.18 12.64
N SER A 266 14.04 0.46 11.51
CA SER A 266 13.25 0.35 10.28
C SER A 266 13.36 -1.02 9.62
N LEU A 267 14.52 -1.67 9.71
CA LEU A 267 14.74 -3.02 9.19
C LEU A 267 13.90 -4.08 9.94
N PHE A 268 13.81 -3.93 11.26
CA PHE A 268 13.10 -4.87 12.15
C PHE A 268 11.66 -4.47 12.44
N ALA A 269 11.19 -3.34 11.91
CA ALA A 269 9.79 -2.96 12.01
C ALA A 269 8.94 -4.01 11.28
N MET A 270 8.14 -4.77 12.03
CA MET A 270 7.21 -5.77 11.53
C MET A 270 5.83 -5.59 12.18
N TRP A 271 4.77 -5.61 11.36
CA TRP A 271 3.49 -4.95 11.66
C TRP A 271 2.70 -6.14 12.05
N ARG A 272 2.78 -6.42 13.33
CA ARG A 272 2.07 -7.53 13.90
C ARG A 272 0.74 -6.91 14.28
N PRO A 273 -0.31 -7.02 13.43
CA PRO A 273 -1.61 -6.50 13.80
C PRO A 273 -1.92 -7.03 15.20
N ARG A 274 -2.12 -6.12 16.15
CA ARG A 274 -2.50 -6.50 17.52
C ARG A 274 -3.97 -6.82 17.63
N VAL A 275 -4.71 -6.58 16.55
CA VAL A 275 -6.10 -6.95 16.35
C VAL A 275 -6.22 -8.47 16.49
N ARG A 276 -6.76 -8.93 17.63
CA ARG A 276 -7.02 -10.35 17.88
C ARG A 276 -8.11 -10.90 16.96
N THR A 277 -9.08 -10.05 16.63
CA THR A 277 -10.24 -10.37 15.80
C THR A 277 -10.50 -9.23 14.83
N TRP A 278 -10.44 -9.51 13.53
CA TRP A 278 -10.70 -8.49 12.52
C TRP A 278 -12.16 -8.04 12.58
N PRO A 279 -12.45 -6.72 12.49
CA PRO A 279 -13.82 -6.24 12.40
C PRO A 279 -14.49 -6.79 11.14
N LEU A 280 -15.82 -6.94 11.18
CA LEU A 280 -16.59 -7.39 10.03
C LEU A 280 -16.76 -6.24 9.03
N ILE A 281 -16.77 -6.57 7.74
CA ILE A 281 -17.10 -5.60 6.68
C ILE A 281 -18.50 -5.89 6.19
N ALA A 282 -19.48 -5.08 6.63
CA ALA A 282 -20.90 -5.31 6.32
C ALA A 282 -21.34 -6.77 6.64
N GLY A 283 -20.94 -7.27 7.82
CA GLY A 283 -21.20 -8.65 8.26
C GLY A 283 -20.25 -9.71 7.70
N LEU A 284 -19.36 -9.37 6.75
CA LEU A 284 -18.42 -10.30 6.16
C LEU A 284 -17.17 -10.47 7.03
N ARG A 285 -16.80 -11.72 7.31
CA ARG A 285 -15.49 -12.07 7.87
C ARG A 285 -14.42 -12.00 6.80
N VAL A 286 -13.31 -11.35 7.11
CA VAL A 286 -12.20 -11.09 6.16
C VAL A 286 -10.84 -11.55 6.68
N ASP A 287 -10.83 -12.50 7.63
CA ASP A 287 -9.62 -12.97 8.33
C ASP A 287 -8.48 -13.39 7.38
N HIS A 288 -8.76 -14.22 6.37
CA HIS A 288 -7.76 -14.67 5.41
C HIS A 288 -7.32 -13.55 4.47
N LEU A 289 -8.24 -12.68 4.07
CA LEU A 289 -7.93 -11.54 3.21
C LEU A 289 -7.07 -10.49 3.94
N ALA A 290 -7.31 -10.27 5.22
CA ALA A 290 -6.46 -9.41 6.04
C ALA A 290 -5.07 -10.04 6.26
N CYS A 291 -5.03 -11.36 6.51
CA CYS A 291 -3.77 -12.10 6.61
C CYS A 291 -2.95 -12.02 5.32
N ARG A 292 -3.60 -12.11 4.15
CA ARG A 292 -2.97 -11.94 2.85
C ARG A 292 -2.26 -10.60 2.72
N GLU A 293 -2.91 -9.50 3.10
CA GLU A 293 -2.29 -8.17 3.05
C GLU A 293 -1.08 -8.06 3.97
N TYR A 294 -1.17 -8.61 5.19
CA TYR A 294 -0.02 -8.70 6.09
C TYR A 294 1.17 -9.42 5.42
N TRP A 295 0.96 -10.58 4.82
CA TRP A 295 2.05 -11.32 4.16
C TRP A 295 2.56 -10.61 2.91
N ARG A 296 1.71 -9.92 2.15
CA ARG A 296 2.13 -9.09 1.02
C ARG A 296 3.00 -7.92 1.44
N ASP A 297 2.63 -7.24 2.53
CA ASP A 297 3.45 -6.18 3.10
C ASP A 297 4.75 -6.72 3.71
N ALA A 298 4.70 -7.89 4.34
CA ALA A 298 5.91 -8.56 4.81
C ALA A 298 6.88 -8.89 3.66
N ALA A 299 6.36 -9.18 2.47
CA ALA A 299 7.16 -9.41 1.25
C ALA A 299 7.73 -8.13 0.61
N ARG A 300 7.37 -6.94 1.11
CA ARG A 300 7.81 -5.63 0.60
C ARG A 300 8.89 -5.04 1.52
N ALA A 301 9.83 -4.30 0.95
CA ALA A 301 10.74 -3.45 1.70
C ALA A 301 10.18 -2.04 1.93
N GLN A 302 9.04 -1.72 1.30
CA GLN A 302 8.45 -0.38 1.27
C GLN A 302 8.20 0.17 2.68
N TRP A 303 7.83 -0.69 3.61
CA TRP A 303 7.68 -0.26 4.98
C TRP A 303 9.01 0.20 5.61
N CYS A 304 10.10 -0.56 5.47
CA CYS A 304 11.40 -0.11 5.97
C CYS A 304 11.73 1.30 5.44
N ARG A 305 11.41 1.58 4.17
CA ARG A 305 11.54 2.90 3.56
C ARG A 305 10.72 3.96 4.27
N TYR A 306 9.44 3.70 4.49
CA TYR A 306 8.53 4.68 5.09
C TYR A 306 8.81 4.95 6.55
N ARG A 307 9.14 3.92 7.34
CA ARG A 307 9.56 4.14 8.73
C ARG A 307 10.90 4.87 8.81
N HIS A 308 11.82 4.57 7.89
CA HIS A 308 13.09 5.29 7.81
C HIS A 308 12.89 6.75 7.40
N PHE A 309 12.03 7.01 6.42
CA PHE A 309 11.57 8.35 6.05
C PHE A 309 11.01 9.10 7.26
N TYR A 310 10.10 8.48 8.00
CA TYR A 310 9.51 9.05 9.21
C TYR A 310 10.56 9.45 10.24
N GLU A 311 11.51 8.56 10.54
CA GLU A 311 12.58 8.83 11.50
C GLU A 311 13.50 9.97 11.06
N CYS A 312 13.82 10.05 9.75
CA CYS A 312 14.60 11.14 9.20
C CYS A 312 13.84 12.47 9.24
N ALA A 313 12.57 12.48 8.83
CA ALA A 313 11.71 13.66 8.86
C ALA A 313 11.52 14.18 10.29
N ARG A 314 11.24 13.28 11.25
CA ARG A 314 11.12 13.61 12.67
C ARG A 314 12.39 14.23 13.22
N LYS A 315 13.57 13.72 12.84
CA LYS A 315 14.84 14.31 13.24
C LYS A 315 15.06 15.69 12.61
N MET A 316 14.83 15.84 11.30
CA MET A 316 14.91 17.14 10.62
C MET A 316 14.02 18.18 11.31
N LEU A 317 12.75 17.84 11.60
CA LEU A 317 11.80 18.70 12.31
C LEU A 317 12.20 19.00 13.76
N THR A 318 13.11 18.22 14.36
CA THR A 318 13.66 18.50 15.70
C THR A 318 14.83 19.46 15.63
N ASP A 319 15.71 19.27 14.64
CA ASP A 319 16.95 20.01 14.51
C ASP A 319 16.71 21.44 13.97
N GLU A 320 15.63 21.62 13.20
CA GLU A 320 15.21 22.87 12.59
C GLU A 320 14.07 23.54 13.38
N ALA A 321 13.99 24.88 13.28
CA ALA A 321 12.90 25.67 13.87
C ALA A 321 11.75 25.84 12.87
N LEU A 322 11.29 24.72 12.28
CA LEU A 322 10.26 24.75 11.24
C LEU A 322 8.90 25.11 11.83
N GLU A 323 8.21 26.04 11.19
CA GLU A 323 6.83 26.42 11.46
C GLU A 323 5.88 25.79 10.43
N TRP A 324 6.38 25.58 9.20
CA TRP A 324 5.62 25.04 8.08
C TRP A 324 6.35 23.93 7.32
N VAL A 325 5.59 22.95 6.88
CA VAL A 325 6.00 21.97 5.86
C VAL A 325 4.98 21.94 4.74
N VAL A 326 5.42 22.19 3.51
CA VAL A 326 4.60 22.13 2.30
C VAL A 326 5.01 20.93 1.46
N PHE A 327 4.03 20.19 0.92
CA PHE A 327 4.29 19.00 0.12
C PHE A 327 3.18 18.74 -0.90
N PRO A 328 3.48 18.04 -2.02
CA PRO A 328 2.45 17.58 -2.94
C PRO A 328 1.60 16.49 -2.29
N PHE A 329 0.26 16.61 -2.37
CA PHE A 329 -0.67 15.67 -1.74
C PHE A 329 -1.30 14.71 -2.76
N GLU A 330 -0.92 13.44 -2.66
CA GLU A 330 -1.41 12.33 -3.49
C GLU A 330 -1.93 11.14 -2.64
N ASN A 331 -2.18 11.37 -1.34
CA ASN A 331 -2.60 10.39 -0.34
C ASN A 331 -1.63 9.20 -0.20
N GLN A 332 -0.33 9.46 -0.33
CA GLN A 332 0.72 8.45 -0.16
C GLN A 332 1.11 8.27 1.33
N PRO A 333 1.68 7.12 1.72
CA PRO A 333 2.10 6.88 3.11
C PRO A 333 3.09 7.88 3.67
N TRP A 334 4.08 8.25 2.87
CA TRP A 334 5.12 9.15 3.33
C TRP A 334 4.53 10.52 3.66
N GLU A 335 3.46 10.95 2.99
CA GLU A 335 2.74 12.19 3.29
C GLU A 335 2.08 12.11 4.66
N LYS A 336 1.37 11.00 4.93
CA LYS A 336 0.73 10.76 6.25
C LYS A 336 1.77 10.71 7.37
N LEU A 337 2.91 10.08 7.11
CA LEU A 337 4.02 10.00 8.06
C LEU A 337 4.71 11.35 8.26
N LEU A 338 4.84 12.16 7.21
CA LEU A 338 5.33 13.53 7.30
C LEU A 338 4.40 14.40 8.15
N VAL A 339 3.09 14.31 7.91
CA VAL A 339 2.06 15.01 8.70
C VAL A 339 2.07 14.55 10.15
N LEU A 340 2.21 13.24 10.40
CA LEU A 340 2.33 12.70 11.75
C LEU A 340 3.57 13.28 12.46
N ALA A 341 4.73 13.23 11.81
CA ALA A 341 5.98 13.77 12.36
C ALA A 341 5.90 15.28 12.63
N ALA A 342 5.27 16.05 11.73
CA ALA A 342 5.06 17.49 11.88
C ALA A 342 4.11 17.80 13.04
N ARG A 343 2.99 17.07 13.15
CA ARG A 343 2.01 17.23 14.23
C ARG A 343 2.61 16.96 15.60
N GLU A 344 3.44 15.92 15.74
CA GLU A 344 4.17 15.64 16.98
C GLU A 344 5.08 16.79 17.44
N ARG A 345 5.42 17.70 16.52
CA ARG A 345 6.30 18.85 16.76
C ARG A 345 5.58 20.20 16.72
N GLY A 346 4.25 20.21 16.58
CA GLY A 346 3.49 21.44 16.45
C GLY A 346 3.76 22.22 15.15
N VAL A 347 4.35 21.56 14.15
CA VAL A 347 4.66 22.16 12.84
C VAL A 347 3.43 22.07 11.95
N ARG A 348 3.07 23.19 11.32
CA ARG A 348 1.92 23.25 10.40
C ARG A 348 2.25 22.58 9.09
N THR A 349 1.24 22.00 8.46
CA THR A 349 1.39 21.29 7.19
C THR A 349 0.42 21.82 6.14
N ALA A 350 0.88 21.92 4.89
CA ALA A 350 0.06 22.24 3.74
C ALA A 350 0.30 21.19 2.64
N GLY A 351 -0.72 20.37 2.39
CA GLY A 351 -0.74 19.45 1.26
C GLY A 351 -1.34 20.14 0.04
N VAL A 352 -0.55 20.31 -1.01
CA VAL A 352 -0.99 20.95 -2.26
C VAL A 352 -1.37 19.85 -3.25
N GLN A 353 -2.65 19.78 -3.61
CA GLN A 353 -3.10 18.85 -4.62
C GLN A 353 -2.73 19.39 -6.00
N HIS A 354 -2.00 18.60 -6.77
CA HIS A 354 -1.80 18.90 -8.18
C HIS A 354 -3.10 18.63 -8.92
N SER A 355 -3.92 19.65 -9.11
CA SER A 355 -4.79 19.64 -10.28
C SER A 355 -3.87 19.85 -11.47
N THR A 356 -3.70 18.83 -12.32
CA THR A 356 -3.40 19.09 -13.72
C THR A 356 -4.55 19.91 -14.26
N LEU A 357 -4.50 21.24 -14.07
CA LEU A 357 -5.20 22.14 -14.95
C LEU A 357 -4.60 21.85 -16.31
N ALA A 358 -5.41 21.32 -17.22
CA ALA A 358 -5.02 21.14 -18.61
C ALA A 358 -4.59 22.53 -19.12
N THR A 359 -3.28 22.76 -19.18
CA THR A 359 -2.69 23.87 -19.92
C THR A 359 -2.69 23.55 -21.39
#